data_AF-A0A402AAY6-F1
#
_entry.id   AF-A0A402AAY6-F1
#
_cell.length_a   1.000
_cell.length_b   1.000
_cell.length_c   1.000
_cell.angle_alpha   90.00
_cell.angle_beta   90.00
_cell.angle_gamma   90.00
#
_symmetry.space_group_name_H-M   'P 1'
#
loop_
_entity.id
_entity.type
_entity.pdbx_description
1 polymer ?
#
loop_
_entity_poly.entity_id
_entity_poly.type
_entity_poly.pdbx_seq_one_letter_code
_entity_poly.pdbx_strand_id
1 'polypeptide(L)'
;MEMLKLTTTTGNMQVDALLRGVIGIFETTFPRRFRSYYLFGSYANGQGRATSDVDLCLVPQGSSTLEERQQFQKLRQYCALISPLTVDMIILDENYLLREGHFRIKTGSRLLLGTDLRSQMPDITLEQYLQQYTQAPLSYLTQVFRKTDVVKYPLTYPDPYGSFYGYDQATLLPSGEPRQNIKGLVSATSWAASILVAWKTHKLVATKSDSVLLYKQTINDQWTGFIEEVYERGNRQWQYLVPQETSERLMLRDLCARMLEFENYFLRCYRDYLLIELDKGTERRQLALRGFQTVSYPGIEKRLAEFQISAS
;
A
#
# COMPACT_ATOMS: atom_id res chain seq x y z
N MET A 1 25.48 -24.97 -10.65
CA MET A 1 24.08 -24.53 -10.54
C MET A 1 23.85 -23.53 -11.66
N GLU A 2 22.94 -23.82 -12.58
CA GLU A 2 22.64 -22.91 -13.68
C GLU A 2 22.09 -21.59 -13.11
N MET A 3 22.60 -20.45 -13.58
CA MET A 3 22.20 -19.15 -13.03
C MET A 3 20.73 -18.90 -13.38
N LEU A 4 19.89 -18.73 -12.36
CA LEU A 4 18.46 -18.42 -12.53
C LEU A 4 18.30 -17.19 -13.42
N LYS A 5 17.55 -17.32 -14.52
CA LYS A 5 17.31 -16.24 -15.49
C LYS A 5 15.91 -15.66 -15.29
N LEU A 6 15.84 -14.36 -15.00
CA LEU A 6 14.57 -13.64 -14.91
C LEU A 6 13.99 -13.43 -16.32
N THR A 7 12.67 -13.57 -16.46
CA THR A 7 11.91 -13.25 -17.67
C THR A 7 11.97 -11.76 -18.00
N THR A 8 11.98 -10.91 -16.98
CA THR A 8 12.04 -9.45 -17.13
C THR A 8 13.11 -8.86 -16.21
N THR A 9 13.84 -7.87 -16.71
CA THR A 9 14.80 -7.05 -15.92
C THR A 9 14.12 -5.78 -15.39
N THR A 10 14.58 -5.32 -14.22
CA THR A 10 14.21 -4.02 -13.66
C THR A 10 15.00 -2.86 -14.28
N GLY A 11 16.05 -3.16 -15.06
CA GLY A 11 17.04 -2.17 -15.50
C GLY A 11 18.06 -1.79 -14.42
N ASN A 12 17.92 -2.33 -13.20
CA ASN A 12 18.86 -2.12 -12.10
C ASN A 12 19.53 -3.46 -11.74
N MET A 13 20.83 -3.58 -12.00
CA MET A 13 21.59 -4.82 -11.79
C MET A 13 21.58 -5.29 -10.32
N GLN A 14 21.62 -4.36 -9.36
CA GLN A 14 21.60 -4.70 -7.93
C GLN A 14 20.25 -5.31 -7.53
N VAL A 15 19.15 -4.75 -8.05
CA VAL A 15 17.80 -5.25 -7.79
C VAL A 15 17.57 -6.59 -8.49
N ASP A 16 18.02 -6.73 -9.74
CA ASP A 16 17.93 -8.01 -10.47
C ASP A 16 18.75 -9.12 -9.81
N ALA A 17 19.90 -8.78 -9.22
CA ALA A 17 20.71 -9.73 -8.45
C ALA A 17 20.00 -10.13 -7.14
N LEU A 18 19.43 -9.16 -6.43
CA LEU A 18 18.62 -9.41 -5.23
C LEU A 18 17.42 -10.31 -5.54
N LEU A 19 16.66 -10.01 -6.59
CA LEU A 19 15.51 -10.81 -7.02
C LEU A 19 15.93 -12.24 -7.36
N ARG A 20 17.04 -12.43 -8.08
CA ARG A 20 17.59 -13.77 -8.35
C ARG A 20 17.98 -14.50 -7.07
N GLY A 21 18.58 -13.80 -6.11
CA GLY A 21 18.93 -14.37 -4.80
C GLY A 21 17.71 -14.83 -4.01
N VAL A 22 16.71 -13.96 -3.85
CA VAL A 22 15.46 -14.28 -3.13
C VAL A 22 14.73 -15.44 -3.82
N ILE A 23 14.51 -15.38 -5.13
CA ILE A 23 13.85 -16.44 -5.88
C ILE A 23 14.64 -17.75 -5.78
N GLY A 24 15.98 -17.68 -5.90
CA GLY A 24 16.86 -18.83 -5.76
C GLY A 24 16.75 -19.51 -4.39
N ILE A 25 16.62 -18.75 -3.30
CA ILE A 25 16.39 -19.28 -1.94
C ILE A 25 15.07 -20.05 -1.87
N PHE A 26 13.99 -19.47 -2.39
CA PHE A 26 12.68 -20.13 -2.40
C PHE A 26 12.65 -21.37 -3.28
N GLU A 27 13.23 -21.33 -4.49
CA GLU A 27 13.31 -22.50 -5.39
C GLU A 27 14.25 -23.58 -4.86
N THR A 28 15.28 -23.23 -4.09
CA THR A 28 16.13 -24.23 -3.42
C THR A 28 15.42 -24.90 -2.26
N THR A 29 14.64 -24.13 -1.49
CA THR A 29 13.94 -24.65 -0.30
C THR A 29 12.67 -25.40 -0.66
N PHE A 30 11.97 -24.98 -1.71
CA PHE A 30 10.75 -25.60 -2.22
C PHE A 30 10.82 -25.81 -3.73
N PRO A 31 11.59 -26.81 -4.19
CA PRO A 31 11.80 -27.04 -5.62
C PRO A 31 10.48 -27.16 -6.38
N ARG A 32 10.28 -26.29 -7.38
CA ARG A 32 9.10 -26.27 -8.27
C ARG A 32 7.76 -26.06 -7.56
N ARG A 33 7.78 -25.63 -6.30
CA ARG A 33 6.57 -25.39 -5.51
C ARG A 33 5.83 -24.13 -5.94
N PHE A 34 6.56 -23.16 -6.49
CA PHE A 34 6.01 -21.89 -6.94
C PHE A 34 5.64 -21.95 -8.42
N ARG A 35 4.43 -21.49 -8.73
CA ARG A 35 3.94 -21.34 -10.11
C ARG A 35 4.57 -20.13 -10.78
N SER A 36 4.67 -19.02 -10.04
CA SER A 36 5.11 -17.74 -10.59
C SER A 36 5.60 -16.75 -9.52
N TYR A 37 6.40 -15.81 -10.00
CA TYR A 37 6.96 -14.69 -9.25
C TYR A 37 6.63 -13.39 -9.99
N TYR A 38 5.99 -12.44 -9.32
CA TYR A 38 5.66 -11.13 -9.88
C TYR A 38 6.34 -10.01 -9.11
N LEU A 39 6.82 -9.01 -9.84
CA LEU A 39 7.29 -7.75 -9.28
C LEU A 39 6.16 -6.72 -9.30
N PHE A 40 6.01 -5.95 -8.22
CA PHE A 40 5.14 -4.77 -8.17
C PHE A 40 5.93 -3.47 -7.96
N GLY A 41 5.18 -2.39 -7.81
CA GLY A 41 5.69 -1.13 -7.29
C GLY A 41 6.55 -0.39 -8.30
N SER A 42 7.44 0.45 -7.79
CA SER A 42 8.25 1.35 -8.60
C SER A 42 9.21 0.60 -9.54
N TYR A 43 9.74 -0.55 -9.13
CA TYR A 43 10.59 -1.34 -10.02
C TYR A 43 9.80 -2.04 -11.14
N ALA A 44 8.53 -2.39 -10.91
CA ALA A 44 7.67 -2.96 -11.95
C ALA A 44 7.23 -1.94 -13.01
N ASN A 45 7.19 -0.64 -12.70
CA ASN A 45 6.82 0.39 -13.67
C ASN A 45 8.03 1.20 -14.19
N GLY A 46 9.26 0.81 -13.84
CA GLY A 46 10.48 1.50 -14.27
C GLY A 46 10.74 2.84 -13.55
N GLN A 47 9.96 3.16 -12.51
CA GLN A 47 10.16 4.36 -11.68
C GLN A 47 10.97 4.07 -10.41
N GLY A 48 11.58 2.88 -10.31
CA GLY A 48 12.41 2.46 -9.18
C GLY A 48 13.52 3.46 -8.88
N ARG A 49 13.80 3.64 -7.59
CA ARG A 49 14.87 4.49 -7.05
C ARG A 49 15.62 3.72 -5.96
N ALA A 50 16.84 4.14 -5.63
CA ALA A 50 17.62 3.49 -4.57
C ALA A 50 16.91 3.45 -3.21
N THR A 51 16.00 4.40 -2.94
CA THR A 51 15.16 4.46 -1.74
C THR A 51 13.85 3.68 -1.85
N SER A 52 13.54 3.10 -3.02
CA SER A 52 12.38 2.24 -3.20
C SER A 52 12.60 0.86 -2.60
N ASP A 53 11.54 0.33 -2.02
CA ASP A 53 11.38 -1.08 -1.71
C ASP A 53 11.24 -1.93 -2.98
N VAL A 54 11.53 -3.22 -2.81
CA VAL A 54 11.29 -4.25 -3.81
C VAL A 54 10.05 -5.04 -3.39
N ASP A 55 8.92 -4.79 -4.06
CA ASP A 55 7.66 -5.48 -3.80
C ASP A 55 7.55 -6.75 -4.64
N LEU A 56 7.49 -7.92 -4.01
CA LEU A 56 7.44 -9.22 -4.68
C LEU A 56 6.17 -10.01 -4.31
N CYS A 57 5.51 -10.58 -5.31
CA CYS A 57 4.49 -11.63 -5.13
C CYS A 57 5.09 -12.99 -5.43
N LEU A 58 4.89 -13.95 -4.56
CA LEU A 58 5.16 -15.35 -4.83
C LEU A 58 3.84 -16.11 -4.88
N VAL A 59 3.67 -16.96 -5.89
CA VAL A 59 2.44 -17.74 -6.08
C VAL A 59 2.75 -19.23 -5.97
N PRO A 60 2.58 -19.87 -4.81
CA PRO A 60 2.65 -21.32 -4.69
C PRO A 60 1.59 -22.00 -5.56
N GLN A 61 1.95 -23.14 -6.17
CA GLN A 61 1.01 -23.99 -6.91
C GLN A 61 -0.15 -24.49 -6.01
N GLY A 62 -1.39 -24.45 -6.49
CA GLY A 62 -2.57 -24.83 -5.72
C GLY A 62 -2.75 -24.01 -4.43
N SER A 63 -3.08 -24.71 -3.34
CA SER A 63 -3.22 -24.11 -2.00
C SER A 63 -2.03 -24.50 -1.13
N SER A 64 -1.56 -23.59 -0.28
CA SER A 64 -0.53 -23.93 0.71
C SER A 64 -1.09 -24.50 2.01
N THR A 65 -0.38 -25.47 2.58
CA THR A 65 -0.71 -25.98 3.92
C THR A 65 -0.35 -24.96 5.00
N LEU A 66 -0.81 -25.17 6.24
CA LEU A 66 -0.47 -24.29 7.36
C LEU A 66 1.04 -24.30 7.63
N GLU A 67 1.67 -25.47 7.56
CA GLU A 67 3.11 -25.67 7.77
C GLU A 67 3.91 -24.96 6.67
N GLU A 68 3.50 -25.08 5.41
CA GLU A 68 4.13 -24.36 4.30
C GLU A 68 4.06 -22.85 4.51
N ARG A 69 2.88 -22.32 4.87
CA ARG A 69 2.70 -20.88 5.13
C ARG A 69 3.61 -20.39 6.25
N GLN A 70 3.78 -21.17 7.32
CA GLN A 70 4.70 -20.83 8.41
C GLN A 70 6.16 -20.83 7.94
N GLN A 71 6.57 -21.79 7.12
CA GLN A 71 7.93 -21.83 6.58
C GLN A 71 8.18 -20.68 5.60
N PHE A 72 7.21 -20.37 4.74
CA PHE A 72 7.26 -19.22 3.84
C PHE A 72 7.43 -17.92 4.61
N GLN A 73 6.69 -17.74 5.71
CA GLN A 73 6.80 -16.56 6.56
C GLN A 73 8.20 -16.43 7.18
N LYS A 74 8.78 -17.53 7.66
CA LYS A 74 10.16 -17.54 8.20
C LYS A 74 11.18 -17.16 7.13
N LEU A 75 11.10 -17.74 5.94
CA LEU A 75 11.99 -17.41 4.82
C LEU A 75 11.86 -15.95 4.38
N ARG A 76 10.64 -15.41 4.37
CA ARG A 76 10.41 -13.99 4.13
C ARG A 76 11.16 -13.12 5.13
N GLN A 77 11.06 -13.45 6.42
CA GLN A 77 11.79 -12.73 7.48
C GLN A 77 13.31 -12.81 7.29
N TYR A 78 13.84 -13.98 6.96
CA TYR A 78 15.28 -14.14 6.71
C TYR A 78 15.75 -13.36 5.50
N CYS A 79 15.02 -13.39 4.38
CA CYS A 79 15.34 -12.60 3.20
C CYS A 79 15.35 -11.09 3.51
N ALA A 80 14.40 -10.61 4.32
CA ALA A 80 14.37 -9.21 4.75
C ALA A 80 15.59 -8.83 5.60
N LEU A 81 16.12 -9.75 6.41
CA LEU A 81 17.29 -9.51 7.26
C LEU A 81 18.62 -9.49 6.49
N ILE A 82 18.74 -10.26 5.42
CA ILE A 82 19.99 -10.38 4.64
C ILE A 82 20.02 -9.48 3.40
N SER A 83 18.88 -8.90 3.02
CA SER A 83 18.80 -8.07 1.84
C SER A 83 19.36 -6.68 2.11
N PRO A 84 20.17 -6.11 1.19
CA PRO A 84 20.62 -4.72 1.29
C PRO A 84 19.48 -3.73 1.04
N LEU A 85 18.37 -4.15 0.41
CA LEU A 85 17.18 -3.33 0.18
C LEU A 85 16.01 -3.87 0.98
N THR A 86 15.04 -3.03 1.34
CA THR A 86 13.77 -3.52 1.88
C THR A 86 13.05 -4.34 0.81
N VAL A 87 12.81 -5.63 1.09
CA VAL A 87 12.01 -6.51 0.24
C VAL A 87 10.69 -6.77 0.95
N ASP A 88 9.61 -6.24 0.41
CA ASP A 88 8.27 -6.60 0.86
C ASP A 88 7.78 -7.78 0.02
N MET A 89 7.34 -8.85 0.68
CA MET A 89 6.84 -10.04 0.00
C MET A 89 5.45 -10.38 0.46
N ILE A 90 4.58 -10.55 -0.52
CA ILE A 90 3.27 -11.17 -0.37
C ILE A 90 3.28 -12.54 -1.01
N ILE A 91 2.56 -13.48 -0.41
CA ILE A 91 2.44 -14.84 -0.91
C ILE A 91 0.96 -15.13 -1.02
N LEU A 92 0.51 -15.44 -2.24
CA LEU A 92 -0.90 -15.61 -2.57
C LEU A 92 -1.10 -16.98 -3.22
N ASP A 93 -2.01 -17.77 -2.66
CA ASP A 93 -2.33 -19.11 -3.20
C ASP A 93 -2.83 -19.01 -4.64
N GLU A 94 -2.35 -19.89 -5.53
CA GLU A 94 -2.79 -19.97 -6.93
C GLU A 94 -4.32 -20.14 -7.02
N ASN A 95 -4.89 -21.03 -6.21
CA ASN A 95 -6.33 -21.26 -6.19
C ASN A 95 -7.14 -20.02 -5.77
N TYR A 96 -6.59 -19.21 -4.85
CA TYR A 96 -7.22 -17.95 -4.48
C TYR A 96 -7.17 -16.96 -5.65
N LEU A 97 -6.02 -16.80 -6.29
CA LEU A 97 -5.85 -15.90 -7.43
C LEU A 97 -6.75 -16.27 -8.61
N LEU A 98 -6.88 -17.56 -8.92
CA LEU A 98 -7.73 -18.02 -10.02
C LEU A 98 -9.22 -17.86 -9.73
N ARG A 99 -9.63 -17.85 -8.46
CA ARG A 99 -11.04 -17.69 -8.07
C ARG A 99 -11.44 -16.23 -7.85
N GLU A 100 -10.62 -15.47 -7.12
CA GLU A 100 -10.94 -14.10 -6.67
C GLU A 100 -10.26 -13.03 -7.53
N GLY A 101 -9.20 -13.37 -8.25
CA GLY A 101 -8.33 -12.42 -8.93
C GLY A 101 -7.44 -11.61 -7.97
N HIS A 102 -6.55 -10.81 -8.53
CA HIS A 102 -5.81 -9.82 -7.76
C HIS A 102 -5.43 -8.63 -8.63
N PHE A 103 -5.99 -7.46 -8.29
CA PHE A 103 -5.97 -6.30 -9.18
C PHE A 103 -4.55 -5.86 -9.52
N ARG A 104 -3.67 -5.70 -8.53
CA ARG A 104 -2.28 -5.29 -8.76
C ARG A 104 -1.48 -6.30 -9.59
N ILE A 105 -1.79 -7.61 -9.52
CA ILE A 105 -1.09 -8.60 -10.37
C ILE A 105 -1.54 -8.39 -11.81
N LYS A 106 -2.85 -8.26 -12.01
CA LYS A 106 -3.44 -8.12 -13.35
C LYS A 106 -2.99 -6.85 -14.07
N THR A 107 -2.94 -5.71 -13.36
CA THR A 107 -2.79 -4.38 -14.00
C THR A 107 -1.43 -3.72 -13.79
N GLY A 108 -0.70 -4.07 -12.72
CA GLY A 108 0.46 -3.29 -12.26
C GLY A 108 1.68 -4.13 -11.90
N SER A 109 1.81 -5.34 -12.45
CA SER A 109 2.92 -6.24 -12.15
C SER A 109 3.69 -6.70 -13.38
N ARG A 110 4.93 -7.15 -13.14
CA ARG A 110 5.77 -7.83 -14.15
C ARG A 110 6.05 -9.25 -13.73
N LEU A 111 5.87 -10.20 -14.64
CA LEU A 111 6.32 -11.57 -14.44
C LEU A 111 7.86 -11.62 -14.43
N LEU A 112 8.42 -12.17 -13.35
CA LEU A 112 9.85 -12.39 -13.18
C LEU A 112 10.27 -13.81 -13.51
N LEU A 113 9.46 -14.81 -13.15
CA LEU A 113 9.73 -16.23 -13.40
C LEU A 113 8.44 -17.04 -13.32
N GLY A 114 8.35 -18.13 -14.08
CA GLY A 114 7.27 -19.11 -14.01
C GLY A 114 6.18 -18.92 -15.06
N THR A 115 4.96 -19.33 -14.75
CA THR A 115 3.80 -19.25 -15.66
C THR A 115 2.98 -17.98 -15.39
N ASP A 116 2.70 -17.20 -16.43
CA ASP A 116 1.81 -16.04 -16.30
C ASP A 116 0.36 -16.47 -16.07
N LEU A 117 -0.21 -16.07 -14.94
CA LEU A 117 -1.59 -16.39 -14.55
C LEU A 117 -2.57 -15.26 -14.89
N ARG A 118 -2.10 -14.11 -15.41
CA ARG A 118 -2.93 -12.91 -15.56
C ARG A 118 -4.14 -13.07 -16.47
N SER A 119 -4.00 -13.87 -17.52
CA SER A 119 -5.11 -14.16 -18.45
C SER A 119 -6.16 -15.11 -17.86
N GLN A 120 -5.83 -15.83 -16.78
CA GLN A 120 -6.71 -16.82 -16.14
C GLN A 120 -7.43 -16.25 -14.92
N MET A 121 -6.93 -15.16 -14.34
CA MET A 121 -7.58 -14.48 -13.22
C MET A 121 -8.85 -13.75 -13.68
N PRO A 122 -9.94 -13.76 -12.89
CA PRO A 122 -11.10 -12.91 -13.16
C PRO A 122 -10.75 -11.42 -13.05
N ASP A 123 -11.60 -10.56 -13.58
CA ASP A 123 -11.53 -9.12 -13.29
C ASP A 123 -12.01 -8.84 -11.87
N ILE A 124 -11.37 -7.86 -11.24
CA ILE A 124 -11.72 -7.44 -9.88
C ILE A 124 -12.84 -6.41 -9.96
N THR A 125 -13.91 -6.66 -9.21
CA THR A 125 -15.01 -5.70 -9.03
C THR A 125 -14.56 -4.49 -8.19
N LEU A 126 -15.28 -3.38 -8.28
CA LEU A 126 -15.03 -2.21 -7.42
C LEU A 126 -15.15 -2.59 -5.95
N GLU A 127 -16.13 -3.42 -5.62
CA GLU A 127 -16.42 -3.87 -4.26
C GLU A 127 -15.24 -4.64 -3.67
N GLN A 128 -14.69 -5.60 -4.42
CA GLN A 128 -13.50 -6.36 -4.04
C GLN A 128 -12.27 -5.44 -3.91
N TYR A 129 -12.08 -4.50 -4.86
CA TYR A 129 -11.00 -3.54 -4.79
C TYR A 129 -11.05 -2.70 -3.50
N LEU A 130 -12.23 -2.16 -3.19
CA LEU A 130 -12.42 -1.36 -1.97
C LEU A 130 -12.21 -2.19 -0.70
N GLN A 131 -12.69 -3.44 -0.67
CA GLN A 131 -12.47 -4.33 0.47
C GLN A 131 -10.98 -4.63 0.69
N GLN A 132 -10.21 -4.80 -0.39
CA GLN A 132 -8.79 -5.10 -0.32
C GLN A 132 -7.93 -3.88 0.07
N TYR A 133 -8.23 -2.71 -0.49
CA TYR A 133 -7.30 -1.57 -0.43
C TYR A 133 -7.72 -0.44 0.51
N THR A 134 -8.96 -0.38 1.01
CA THR A 134 -9.41 0.69 1.93
C THR A 134 -8.62 0.71 3.24
N GLN A 135 -8.10 -0.44 3.69
CA GLN A 135 -7.30 -0.49 4.91
C GLN A 135 -5.93 0.17 4.75
N ALA A 136 -5.40 0.26 3.53
CA ALA A 136 -4.07 0.82 3.28
C ALA A 136 -3.93 2.28 3.75
N PRO A 137 -4.77 3.25 3.34
CA PRO A 137 -4.66 4.60 3.87
C PRO A 137 -4.86 4.63 5.39
N LEU A 138 -5.80 3.84 5.94
CA LEU A 138 -6.07 3.81 7.38
C LEU A 138 -4.87 3.37 8.20
N SER A 139 -4.14 2.32 7.77
CA SER A 139 -2.94 1.87 8.49
C SER A 139 -1.86 2.95 8.52
N TYR A 140 -1.77 3.81 7.49
CA TYR A 140 -0.87 4.97 7.55
C TYR A 140 -1.33 5.99 8.60
N LEU A 141 -2.61 6.34 8.59
CA LEU A 141 -3.18 7.32 9.51
C LEU A 141 -3.07 6.86 10.98
N THR A 142 -3.23 5.56 11.24
CA THR A 142 -3.26 4.98 12.59
C THR A 142 -1.88 4.45 13.01
N GLN A 143 -1.42 3.36 12.41
CA GLN A 143 -0.24 2.62 12.86
C GLN A 143 1.07 3.30 12.44
N VAL A 144 1.13 3.87 11.23
CA VAL A 144 2.38 4.46 10.74
C VAL A 144 2.64 5.80 11.42
N PHE A 145 1.70 6.76 11.34
CA PHE A 145 1.92 8.10 11.91
C PHE A 145 1.67 8.18 13.41
N ARG A 146 0.63 7.51 13.92
CA ARG A 146 0.14 7.71 15.30
C ARG A 146 0.44 6.56 16.25
N LYS A 147 1.03 5.46 15.75
CA LYS A 147 1.40 4.26 16.52
C LYS A 147 0.25 3.70 17.36
N THR A 148 -0.97 3.75 16.82
CA THR A 148 -2.20 3.27 17.46
C THR A 148 -3.03 2.48 16.45
N ASP A 149 -3.88 1.57 16.92
CA ASP A 149 -4.85 0.87 16.08
C ASP A 149 -6.16 1.66 15.92
N VAL A 150 -6.45 2.58 16.85
CA VAL A 150 -7.69 3.35 16.88
C VAL A 150 -7.38 4.84 16.99
N VAL A 151 -8.10 5.65 16.20
CA VAL A 151 -8.01 7.11 16.22
C VAL A 151 -9.38 7.76 16.38
N LYS A 152 -9.40 8.99 16.91
CA LYS A 152 -10.61 9.80 17.05
C LYS A 152 -10.65 10.86 15.95
N TYR A 153 -11.80 11.01 15.28
CA TYR A 153 -12.06 12.09 14.33
C TYR A 153 -12.64 13.33 15.04
N PRO A 154 -12.24 14.57 14.66
CA PRO A 154 -11.19 14.89 13.70
C PRO A 154 -9.80 14.57 14.27
N LEU A 155 -8.88 14.23 13.38
CA LEU A 155 -7.48 14.00 13.72
C LEU A 155 -6.79 15.31 14.08
N THR A 156 -5.75 15.19 14.90
CA THR A 156 -4.72 16.20 15.14
C THR A 156 -3.39 15.77 14.51
N TYR A 157 -2.39 16.66 14.49
CA TYR A 157 -1.04 16.31 14.05
C TYR A 157 -0.48 15.10 14.82
N PRO A 158 0.26 14.19 14.15
CA PRO A 158 0.95 13.08 14.82
C PRO A 158 1.89 13.53 15.95
N ASP A 159 2.69 14.57 15.69
CA ASP A 159 3.51 15.27 16.69
C ASP A 159 3.46 16.78 16.42
N PRO A 160 2.65 17.57 17.13
CA PRO A 160 2.49 19.00 16.86
C PRO A 160 3.79 19.82 17.06
N TYR A 161 4.77 19.30 17.79
CA TYR A 161 6.04 19.98 18.06
C TYR A 161 7.16 19.56 17.08
N GLY A 162 6.91 18.52 16.27
CA GLY A 162 7.85 18.03 15.28
C GLY A 162 8.16 19.06 14.18
N SER A 163 9.37 18.99 13.61
CA SER A 163 9.78 19.84 12.48
C SER A 163 8.88 19.67 11.25
N PHE A 164 8.28 18.49 11.08
CA PHE A 164 7.31 18.18 10.03
C PHE A 164 6.06 17.53 10.61
N TYR A 165 5.67 17.94 11.81
CA TYR A 165 4.46 17.50 12.50
C TYR A 165 4.36 15.97 12.76
N GLY A 166 5.49 15.26 12.74
CA GLY A 166 5.56 13.80 12.90
C GLY A 166 5.24 12.99 11.63
N TYR A 167 5.12 13.64 10.47
CA TYR A 167 5.00 12.95 9.18
C TYR A 167 6.34 12.49 8.62
N ASP A 168 7.46 13.03 9.12
CA ASP A 168 8.79 12.50 8.88
C ASP A 168 9.08 11.31 9.82
N GLN A 169 9.68 10.27 9.26
CA GLN A 169 10.02 9.05 10.00
C GLN A 169 11.47 8.68 9.78
N ALA A 170 12.11 8.16 10.82
CA ALA A 170 13.43 7.57 10.67
C ALA A 170 13.29 6.24 9.90
N THR A 171 14.12 6.04 8.89
CA THR A 171 14.30 4.74 8.24
C THR A 171 15.77 4.51 7.99
N LEU A 172 16.20 3.25 8.16
CA LEU A 172 17.56 2.83 7.82
C LEU A 172 17.65 2.68 6.29
N LEU A 173 18.55 3.44 5.68
CA LEU A 173 18.88 3.23 4.28
C LEU A 173 19.70 1.95 4.10
N PRO A 174 19.81 1.43 2.86
CA PRO A 174 20.73 0.36 2.49
C PRO A 174 22.19 0.59 2.95
N SER A 175 22.60 1.86 3.10
CA SER A 175 23.92 2.23 3.61
C SER A 175 24.10 2.04 5.12
N GLY A 176 23.04 1.67 5.85
CA GLY A 176 23.02 1.56 7.32
C GLY A 176 22.84 2.89 8.05
N GLU A 177 22.88 4.02 7.35
CA GLU A 177 22.64 5.34 7.96
C GLU A 177 21.14 5.58 8.17
N PRO A 178 20.70 5.90 9.41
CA PRO A 178 19.33 6.34 9.63
C PRO A 178 19.13 7.71 8.99
N ARG A 179 18.11 7.83 8.13
CA ARG A 179 17.69 9.11 7.56
C ARG A 179 16.22 9.36 7.80
N GLN A 180 15.89 10.63 8.04
CA GLN A 180 14.51 11.07 8.06
C GLN A 180 13.95 11.02 6.63
N ASN A 181 12.75 10.47 6.51
CA ASN A 181 12.07 10.30 5.24
C ASN A 181 10.57 10.59 5.38
N ILE A 182 9.96 10.86 4.24
CA ILE A 182 8.55 11.23 4.09
C ILE A 182 7.81 10.20 3.23
N LYS A 183 8.32 8.96 3.14
CA LYS A 183 7.66 7.89 2.38
C LYS A 183 6.24 7.64 2.89
N GLY A 184 6.05 7.72 4.21
CA GLY A 184 4.75 7.66 4.85
C GLY A 184 3.78 8.71 4.29
N LEU A 185 4.19 9.98 4.27
CA LEU A 185 3.39 11.10 3.73
C LEU A 185 2.94 10.83 2.29
N VAL A 186 3.88 10.47 1.42
CA VAL A 186 3.60 10.23 0.01
C VAL A 186 2.68 9.01 -0.19
N SER A 187 2.96 7.91 0.51
CA SER A 187 2.17 6.68 0.40
C SER A 187 0.76 6.86 0.94
N ALA A 188 0.59 7.51 2.11
CA ALA A 188 -0.71 7.81 2.69
C ALA A 188 -1.55 8.68 1.75
N THR A 189 -0.97 9.76 1.22
CA THR A 189 -1.63 10.66 0.27
C THR A 189 -2.08 9.92 -0.99
N SER A 190 -1.18 9.10 -1.55
CA SER A 190 -1.47 8.36 -2.79
C SER A 190 -2.54 7.30 -2.60
N TRP A 191 -2.52 6.57 -1.48
CA TRP A 191 -3.54 5.59 -1.15
C TRP A 191 -4.90 6.23 -0.88
N ALA A 192 -4.93 7.33 -0.13
CA ALA A 192 -6.16 8.09 0.10
C ALA A 192 -6.75 8.60 -1.23
N ALA A 193 -5.92 9.15 -2.12
CA ALA A 193 -6.34 9.56 -3.45
C ALA A 193 -6.90 8.39 -4.28
N SER A 194 -6.25 7.23 -4.28
CA SER A 194 -6.74 6.02 -4.98
C SER A 194 -8.13 5.61 -4.51
N ILE A 195 -8.34 5.59 -3.20
CA ILE A 195 -9.62 5.17 -2.61
C ILE A 195 -10.71 6.23 -2.85
N LEU A 196 -10.37 7.53 -2.79
CA LEU A 196 -11.31 8.60 -3.15
C LEU A 196 -11.75 8.51 -4.61
N VAL A 197 -10.83 8.24 -5.54
CA VAL A 197 -11.15 7.99 -6.96
C VAL A 197 -12.10 6.80 -7.09
N ALA A 198 -11.82 5.69 -6.41
CA ALA A 198 -12.66 4.50 -6.44
C ALA A 198 -14.07 4.78 -5.89
N TRP A 199 -14.19 5.41 -4.72
CA TRP A 199 -15.50 5.74 -4.12
C TRP A 199 -16.31 6.74 -4.94
N LYS A 200 -15.69 7.82 -5.42
CA LYS A 200 -16.42 8.92 -6.07
C LYS A 200 -16.71 8.65 -7.54
N THR A 201 -15.89 7.83 -8.20
CA THR A 201 -15.92 7.73 -9.68
C THR A 201 -16.02 6.31 -10.20
N HIS A 202 -16.02 5.31 -9.32
CA HIS A 202 -16.07 3.88 -9.65
C HIS A 202 -14.90 3.40 -10.54
N LYS A 203 -13.80 4.18 -10.61
CA LYS A 203 -12.58 3.82 -11.34
C LYS A 203 -11.54 3.20 -10.41
N LEU A 204 -10.86 2.16 -10.88
CA LEU A 204 -9.81 1.47 -10.13
C LEU A 204 -8.44 2.11 -10.42
N VAL A 205 -7.58 2.15 -9.42
CA VAL A 205 -6.26 2.81 -9.51
C VAL A 205 -5.14 1.79 -9.33
N ALA A 206 -4.36 1.57 -10.38
CA ALA A 206 -3.31 0.54 -10.44
C ALA A 206 -2.01 0.95 -9.75
N THR A 207 -1.55 2.19 -9.99
CA THR A 207 -0.26 2.66 -9.50
C THR A 207 -0.36 3.99 -8.75
N LYS A 208 0.73 4.34 -8.06
CA LYS A 208 0.88 5.62 -7.38
C LYS A 208 0.75 6.81 -8.34
N SER A 209 1.32 6.72 -9.54
CA SER A 209 1.17 7.77 -10.55
C SER A 209 -0.26 7.88 -11.07
N ASP A 210 -0.96 6.75 -11.20
CA ASP A 210 -2.35 6.74 -11.66
C ASP A 210 -3.29 7.39 -10.65
N SER A 211 -2.99 7.30 -9.35
CA SER A 211 -3.83 7.92 -8.33
C SER A 211 -3.86 9.44 -8.49
N VAL A 212 -2.71 10.06 -8.75
CA VAL A 212 -2.58 11.49 -9.02
C VAL A 212 -3.29 11.87 -10.32
N LEU A 213 -3.00 11.13 -11.40
CA LEU A 213 -3.54 11.41 -12.73
C LEU A 213 -5.08 11.28 -12.74
N LEU A 214 -5.61 10.17 -12.22
CA LEU A 214 -7.04 9.93 -12.21
C LEU A 214 -7.76 10.90 -11.28
N TYR A 215 -7.21 11.21 -10.10
CA TYR A 215 -7.80 12.20 -9.19
C TYR A 215 -7.96 13.56 -9.89
N LYS A 216 -6.92 14.03 -10.58
CA LYS A 216 -6.97 15.26 -11.38
C LYS A 216 -8.02 15.19 -12.49
N GLN A 217 -8.11 14.06 -13.20
CA GLN A 217 -9.01 13.93 -14.34
C GLN A 217 -10.49 13.79 -13.95
N THR A 218 -10.78 13.21 -12.78
CA THR A 218 -12.16 12.80 -12.44
C THR A 218 -12.75 13.47 -11.21
N ILE A 219 -11.94 13.93 -10.25
CA ILE A 219 -12.42 14.64 -9.06
C ILE A 219 -12.10 16.13 -9.17
N ASN A 220 -10.86 16.48 -9.48
CA ASN A 220 -10.39 17.84 -9.73
C ASN A 220 -10.86 18.90 -8.70
N ASP A 221 -10.77 18.60 -7.40
CA ASP A 221 -11.20 19.51 -6.33
C ASP A 221 -10.01 20.30 -5.72
N GLN A 222 -10.26 21.01 -4.61
CA GLN A 222 -9.25 21.80 -3.90
C GLN A 222 -8.00 21.00 -3.44
N TRP A 223 -8.07 19.66 -3.40
CA TRP A 223 -6.96 18.80 -2.99
C TRP A 223 -6.07 18.35 -4.15
N THR A 224 -6.49 18.56 -5.41
CA THR A 224 -5.70 18.12 -6.57
C THR A 224 -4.29 18.69 -6.54
N GLY A 225 -4.13 20.00 -6.30
CA GLY A 225 -2.81 20.64 -6.24
C GLY A 225 -1.95 20.10 -5.10
N PHE A 226 -2.55 19.79 -3.94
CA PHE A 226 -1.84 19.18 -2.82
C PHE A 226 -1.31 17.77 -3.18
N ILE A 227 -2.16 16.92 -3.74
CA ILE A 227 -1.81 15.55 -4.12
C ILE A 227 -0.71 15.53 -5.18
N GLU A 228 -0.82 16.39 -6.21
CA GLU A 228 0.20 16.56 -7.25
C GLU A 228 1.53 17.00 -6.66
N GLU A 229 1.53 17.98 -5.76
CA GLU A 229 2.75 18.53 -5.17
C GLU A 229 3.45 17.53 -4.23
N VAL A 230 2.70 16.81 -3.38
CA VAL A 230 3.25 15.74 -2.53
C VAL A 230 3.88 14.65 -3.38
N TYR A 231 3.23 14.24 -4.48
CA TYR A 231 3.78 13.21 -5.34
C TYR A 231 5.01 13.72 -6.12
N GLU A 232 4.94 14.87 -6.78
CA GLU A 232 6.04 15.39 -7.59
C GLU A 232 7.27 15.69 -6.73
N ARG A 233 7.10 16.46 -5.65
CA ARG A 233 8.23 16.80 -4.77
C ARG A 233 8.68 15.58 -3.97
N GLY A 234 7.75 14.91 -3.30
CA GLY A 234 8.08 13.82 -2.38
C GLY A 234 8.61 12.58 -3.08
N ASN A 235 7.98 12.11 -4.16
CA ASN A 235 8.42 10.91 -4.88
C ASN A 235 9.51 11.20 -5.93
N ARG A 236 9.38 12.25 -6.74
CA ARG A 236 10.30 12.46 -7.87
C ARG A 236 11.53 13.29 -7.51
N GLN A 237 11.34 14.42 -6.84
CA GLN A 237 12.44 15.36 -6.56
C GLN A 237 13.25 14.93 -5.33
N TRP A 238 12.60 14.76 -4.19
CA TRP A 238 13.26 14.43 -2.92
C TRP A 238 13.48 12.93 -2.70
N GLN A 239 12.90 12.07 -3.55
CA GLN A 239 13.04 10.60 -3.48
C GLN A 239 12.74 10.02 -2.09
N TYR A 240 11.67 10.55 -1.48
CA TYR A 240 11.21 10.28 -0.12
C TYR A 240 12.09 10.82 1.01
N LEU A 241 13.22 11.47 0.74
CA LEU A 241 14.05 12.02 1.80
C LEU A 241 13.54 13.38 2.26
N VAL A 242 13.85 13.75 3.49
CA VAL A 242 13.72 15.15 3.93
C VAL A 242 14.79 15.98 3.21
N PRO A 243 14.43 17.07 2.51
CA PRO A 243 15.39 17.89 1.80
C PRO A 243 16.35 18.61 2.77
N GLN A 244 17.54 18.95 2.28
CA GLN A 244 18.57 19.65 3.06
C GLN A 244 18.42 21.17 2.94
N GLU A 245 18.02 21.66 1.77
CA GLU A 245 17.87 23.09 1.51
C GLU A 245 16.75 23.70 2.34
N THR A 246 17.02 24.87 2.93
CA THR A 246 16.10 25.49 3.88
C THR A 246 14.76 25.87 3.22
N SER A 247 14.79 26.36 1.98
CA SER A 247 13.58 26.69 1.21
C SER A 247 12.73 25.44 0.95
N GLU A 248 13.33 24.32 0.58
CA GLU A 248 12.63 23.06 0.36
C GLU A 248 12.09 22.46 1.66
N ARG A 249 12.80 22.63 2.78
CA ARG A 249 12.30 22.23 4.11
C ARG A 249 11.08 23.05 4.52
N LEU A 250 11.05 24.35 4.22
CA LEU A 250 9.86 25.16 4.45
C LEU A 250 8.68 24.68 3.58
N MET A 251 8.93 24.32 2.32
CA MET A 251 7.91 23.73 1.45
C MET A 251 7.41 22.38 1.99
N LEU A 252 8.30 21.49 2.44
CA LEU A 252 7.89 20.24 3.05
C LEU A 252 7.05 20.47 4.31
N ARG A 253 7.43 21.44 5.16
CA ARG A 253 6.67 21.78 6.36
C ARG A 253 5.26 22.28 6.02
N ASP A 254 5.10 23.08 4.96
CA ASP A 254 3.78 23.51 4.46
C ASP A 254 2.94 22.32 3.99
N LEU A 255 3.52 21.40 3.20
CA LEU A 255 2.84 20.17 2.79
C LEU A 255 2.40 19.32 3.98
N CYS A 256 3.26 19.18 4.99
CA CYS A 256 2.93 18.47 6.22
C CYS A 256 1.81 19.16 7.02
N ALA A 257 1.73 20.50 7.02
CA ALA A 257 0.62 21.22 7.65
C ALA A 257 -0.71 20.91 6.93
N ARG A 258 -0.72 21.00 5.59
CA ARG A 258 -1.90 20.73 4.75
C ARG A 258 -2.34 19.26 4.78
N MET A 259 -1.41 18.33 5.05
CA MET A 259 -1.72 16.92 5.16
C MET A 259 -2.80 16.64 6.21
N LEU A 260 -2.78 17.29 7.37
CA LEU A 260 -3.77 17.05 8.42
C LEU A 260 -5.20 17.35 7.94
N GLU A 261 -5.38 18.44 7.20
CA GLU A 261 -6.68 18.79 6.63
C GLU A 261 -7.12 17.77 5.56
N PHE A 262 -6.17 17.27 4.75
CA PHE A 262 -6.44 16.22 3.78
C PHE A 262 -6.78 14.87 4.45
N GLU A 263 -6.11 14.49 5.53
CA GLU A 263 -6.44 13.29 6.33
C GLU A 263 -7.89 13.38 6.85
N ASN A 264 -8.26 14.55 7.38
CA ASN A 264 -9.62 14.80 7.86
C ASN A 264 -10.66 14.84 6.73
N TYR A 265 -10.30 15.36 5.54
CA TYR A 265 -11.14 15.26 4.36
C TYR A 265 -11.39 13.81 3.94
N PHE A 266 -10.33 13.00 3.89
CA PHE A 266 -10.42 11.58 3.58
C PHE A 266 -11.32 10.86 4.60
N LEU A 267 -11.10 11.05 5.90
CA LEU A 267 -11.90 10.41 6.94
C LEU A 267 -13.37 10.84 6.92
N ARG A 268 -13.67 12.09 6.56
CA ARG A 268 -15.05 12.52 6.34
C ARG A 268 -15.71 11.73 5.20
N CYS A 269 -15.03 11.61 4.06
CA CYS A 269 -15.52 10.80 2.93
C CYS A 269 -15.64 9.32 3.32
N TYR A 270 -14.70 8.80 4.09
CA TYR A 270 -14.71 7.43 4.56
C TYR A 270 -15.89 7.16 5.49
N ARG A 271 -16.18 8.07 6.45
CA ARG A 271 -17.37 8.00 7.29
C ARG A 271 -18.65 7.89 6.47
N ASP A 272 -18.79 8.75 5.47
CA ASP A 272 -20.00 8.78 4.63
C ASP A 272 -20.13 7.47 3.83
N TYR A 273 -19.02 6.92 3.32
CA TYR A 273 -18.97 5.58 2.72
C TYR A 273 -19.39 4.49 3.72
N LEU A 274 -18.84 4.48 4.93
CA LEU A 274 -19.16 3.49 5.96
C LEU A 274 -20.65 3.51 6.35
N LEU A 275 -21.25 4.69 6.46
CA LEU A 275 -22.68 4.84 6.74
C LEU A 275 -23.53 4.21 5.63
N ILE A 276 -23.17 4.40 4.36
CA ILE A 276 -23.84 3.76 3.22
C ILE A 276 -23.68 2.24 3.27
N GLU A 277 -22.50 1.74 3.66
CA GLU A 277 -22.22 0.31 3.74
C GLU A 277 -22.93 -0.40 4.91
N LEU A 278 -23.27 0.30 6.00
CA LEU A 278 -24.06 -0.26 7.11
C LEU A 278 -25.46 -0.72 6.66
N ASP A 279 -26.06 0.01 5.73
CA ASP A 279 -27.39 -0.26 5.18
C ASP A 279 -27.39 -1.38 4.12
N LYS A 280 -26.22 -1.90 3.75
CA LYS A 280 -26.08 -3.02 2.82
C LYS A 280 -26.14 -4.37 3.56
N GLY A 281 -26.02 -5.46 2.80
CA GLY A 281 -26.06 -6.83 3.31
C GLY A 281 -25.03 -7.12 4.43
N THR A 282 -25.21 -8.23 5.13
CA THR A 282 -24.48 -8.58 6.37
C THR A 282 -22.96 -8.42 6.26
N GLU A 283 -22.33 -8.91 5.18
CA GLU A 283 -20.88 -8.81 5.03
C GLU A 283 -20.39 -7.36 4.94
N ARG A 284 -21.08 -6.52 4.16
CA ARG A 284 -20.74 -5.10 3.97
C ARG A 284 -20.95 -4.32 5.27
N ARG A 285 -22.02 -4.62 5.99
CA ARG A 285 -22.26 -4.08 7.33
C ARG A 285 -21.12 -4.43 8.29
N GLN A 286 -20.66 -5.68 8.31
CA GLN A 286 -19.54 -6.10 9.19
C GLN A 286 -18.22 -5.42 8.81
N LEU A 287 -17.96 -5.23 7.52
CA LEU A 287 -16.82 -4.43 7.08
C LEU A 287 -16.94 -2.98 7.59
N ALA A 288 -18.13 -2.40 7.51
CA ALA A 288 -18.35 -1.04 7.95
C ALA A 288 -18.20 -0.86 9.46
N LEU A 289 -18.73 -1.80 10.26
CA LEU A 289 -18.58 -1.82 11.71
C LEU A 289 -17.09 -1.90 12.12
N ARG A 290 -16.28 -2.72 11.43
CA ARG A 290 -14.82 -2.74 11.65
C ARG A 290 -14.16 -1.40 11.32
N GLY A 291 -14.61 -0.72 10.26
CA GLY A 291 -14.15 0.64 9.96
C GLY A 291 -14.43 1.64 11.09
N PHE A 292 -15.61 1.56 11.70
CA PHE A 292 -15.97 2.37 12.88
C PHE A 292 -15.24 1.97 14.16
N GLN A 293 -14.69 0.75 14.25
CA GLN A 293 -13.79 0.36 15.33
C GLN A 293 -12.38 0.95 15.15
N THR A 294 -11.92 1.14 13.91
CA THR A 294 -10.63 1.78 13.61
C THR A 294 -10.68 3.30 13.78
N VAL A 295 -11.79 3.93 13.41
CA VAL A 295 -11.97 5.39 13.52
C VAL A 295 -13.24 5.71 14.29
N SER A 296 -13.07 6.31 15.47
CA SER A 296 -14.17 6.80 16.29
C SER A 296 -14.65 8.16 15.78
N TYR A 297 -15.88 8.21 15.28
CA TYR A 297 -16.54 9.44 14.88
C TYR A 297 -17.55 9.87 15.95
N PRO A 298 -17.55 11.15 16.38
CA PRO A 298 -18.57 11.66 17.29
C PRO A 298 -19.93 11.76 16.58
N GLY A 299 -21.01 11.44 17.31
CA GLY A 299 -22.39 11.69 16.88
C GLY A 299 -23.02 10.55 16.05
N ILE A 300 -22.36 9.41 15.90
CA ILE A 300 -22.89 8.23 15.21
C ILE A 300 -23.29 7.10 16.17
N GLU A 301 -23.17 7.30 17.48
CA GLU A 301 -23.35 6.27 18.51
C GLU A 301 -24.75 5.66 18.45
N LYS A 302 -25.78 6.51 18.31
CA LYS A 302 -27.17 6.08 18.16
C LYS A 302 -27.35 5.19 16.92
N ARG A 303 -26.74 5.57 15.80
CA ARG A 303 -26.82 4.82 14.55
C ARG A 303 -26.13 3.47 14.65
N LEU A 304 -24.97 3.40 15.32
CA LEU A 304 -24.26 2.13 15.55
C LEU A 304 -25.05 1.19 16.48
N ALA A 305 -25.72 1.73 17.50
CA ALA A 305 -26.52 0.94 18.43
C ALA A 305 -27.67 0.19 17.74
N GLU A 306 -28.26 0.75 16.69
CA GLU A 306 -29.31 0.10 15.89
C GLU A 306 -28.85 -1.22 15.25
N PHE A 307 -27.55 -1.38 14.97
CA PHE A 307 -26.99 -2.57 14.34
C PHE A 307 -26.33 -3.55 15.31
N GLN A 308 -26.03 -3.13 16.55
CA GLN A 308 -25.45 -4.01 17.57
C GLN A 308 -26.49 -4.95 18.22
N ILE A 309 -27.77 -4.57 18.21
CA ILE A 309 -28.87 -5.33 18.82
C ILE A 309 -29.20 -6.61 18.02
N SER A 310 -28.79 -6.70 16.75
CA SER A 310 -29.13 -7.84 15.88
C SER A 310 -28.07 -8.95 15.83
N ALA A 311 -27.00 -8.86 16.62
CA ALA A 311 -25.87 -9.81 16.59
C ALA A 311 -25.81 -10.75 17.82
N SER A 312 -26.77 -10.66 18.73
CA SER A 312 -26.98 -11.56 19.87
C SER A 312 -28.15 -12.49 19.63
#